data_AF-A0A2G9TJN7-F1
#
_entry.id   AF-A0A2G9TJN7-F1
#
_cell.length_a   1.000
_cell.length_b   1.000
_cell.length_c   1.000
_cell.angle_alpha   90.00
_cell.angle_beta   90.00
_cell.angle_gamma   90.00
#
_symmetry.space_group_name_H-M   'P 1'
#
loop_
_entity.id
_entity.type
_entity.pdbx_description
1 polymer ?
#
loop_
_entity_poly.entity_id
_entity_poly.type
_entity_poly.pdbx_seq_one_letter_code
_entity_poly.pdbx_strand_id
1 'polypeptide(L)'
;EERKAGTAPAMVDVQTGRDINPHIPQFISQNPWYVPSEGPTLQHQRPHAERQKDMATIDKWYKKGTTGKAATKFRKGACENCGAMGHIKRDCFERPRKLGAAKTGDDIAPDDHVQPNLLLGFDAKRDRWNGFDPSSHEQCIMGCPDCIVFEVITEFEHLEETRKAIKAEQIRAGLLDPEKGGADDDKYAEDADMAGVSVDMDSRTRIT
;
A
#
# COMPACT_ATOMS: atom_id res chain seq x y z
N GLU A 1 25.30 30.12 -21.02
CA GLU A 1 24.53 31.21 -20.36
C GLU A 1 23.25 31.56 -21.11
N GLU A 2 23.24 31.53 -22.45
CA GLU A 2 22.04 31.77 -23.28
C GLU A 2 20.84 30.85 -22.96
N ARG A 3 21.10 29.57 -22.67
CA ARG A 3 20.05 28.64 -22.19
C ARG A 3 19.42 29.06 -20.86
N LYS A 4 20.21 29.69 -19.97
CA LYS A 4 19.74 30.19 -18.66
C LYS A 4 18.96 31.50 -18.82
N ALA A 5 19.21 32.24 -19.89
CA ALA A 5 18.48 33.43 -20.28
C ALA A 5 17.23 33.14 -21.15
N GLY A 6 16.89 31.85 -21.37
CA GLY A 6 15.72 31.45 -22.17
C GLY A 6 15.85 31.66 -23.68
N THR A 7 17.04 32.02 -24.16
CA THR A 7 17.30 32.36 -25.58
C THR A 7 17.65 31.14 -26.44
N ALA A 8 18.01 30.02 -25.81
CA ALA A 8 18.34 28.76 -26.48
C ALA A 8 17.54 27.60 -25.86
N PRO A 9 17.17 26.57 -26.65
CA PRO A 9 16.41 25.43 -26.16
C PRO A 9 17.18 24.67 -25.07
N ALA A 10 16.41 24.07 -24.16
CA ALA A 10 16.94 23.23 -23.10
C ALA A 10 17.69 22.01 -23.67
N MET A 11 18.58 21.46 -22.87
CA MET A 11 19.32 20.26 -23.24
C MET A 11 18.43 19.06 -22.99
N VAL A 12 18.25 18.18 -23.97
CA VAL A 12 17.42 16.98 -23.82
C VAL A 12 18.24 15.85 -23.18
N ASP A 13 17.68 15.19 -22.18
CA ASP A 13 18.23 13.97 -21.59
C ASP A 13 18.18 12.82 -22.60
N VAL A 14 19.35 12.24 -22.90
CA VAL A 14 19.51 11.17 -23.90
C VAL A 14 18.73 9.90 -23.52
N GLN A 15 18.54 9.64 -22.23
CA GLN A 15 17.87 8.42 -21.77
C GLN A 15 16.37 8.58 -21.57
N THR A 16 15.94 9.69 -20.97
CA THR A 16 14.53 9.90 -20.64
C THR A 16 13.77 10.75 -21.65
N GLY A 17 14.48 11.40 -22.58
CA GLY A 17 13.90 12.31 -23.57
C GLY A 17 13.33 13.59 -22.96
N ARG A 18 13.60 13.87 -21.68
CA ARG A 18 13.07 15.04 -20.96
C ARG A 18 14.07 16.19 -21.01
N ASP A 19 13.55 17.40 -21.01
CA ASP A 19 14.39 18.60 -20.94
C ASP A 19 15.08 18.73 -19.58
N ILE A 20 16.40 18.91 -19.60
CA ILE A 20 17.22 19.22 -18.44
C ILE A 20 17.17 20.72 -18.21
N ASN A 21 16.67 21.11 -17.04
CA ASN A 21 16.54 22.51 -16.65
C ASN A 21 17.92 23.22 -16.68
N PRO A 22 18.10 24.29 -17.49
CA PRO A 22 19.37 25.04 -17.59
C PRO A 22 19.82 25.75 -16.31
N HIS A 23 18.94 25.89 -15.32
CA HIS A 23 19.25 26.50 -14.02
C HIS A 23 19.83 25.50 -13.01
N ILE A 24 19.87 24.19 -13.31
CA ILE A 24 20.55 23.20 -12.47
C ILE A 24 22.06 23.51 -12.46
N PRO A 25 22.68 23.71 -11.29
CA PRO A 25 24.12 23.94 -11.19
C PRO A 25 24.93 22.83 -11.87
N GLN A 26 26.05 23.19 -12.50
CA GLN A 26 26.89 22.26 -13.27
C GLN A 26 27.33 21.02 -12.47
N PHE A 27 27.62 21.17 -11.17
CA PHE A 27 28.06 20.05 -10.34
C PHE A 27 26.96 19.00 -10.06
N ILE A 28 25.68 19.32 -10.29
CA ILE A 28 24.56 18.38 -10.18
C ILE A 28 24.29 17.73 -11.55
N SER A 29 24.33 18.53 -12.62
CA SER A 29 24.01 18.07 -13.98
C SER A 29 25.13 17.31 -14.67
N GLN A 30 26.39 17.53 -14.31
CA GLN A 30 27.51 16.78 -14.88
C GLN A 30 27.59 15.38 -14.27
N ASN A 31 27.66 14.38 -15.14
CA ASN A 31 27.86 13.00 -14.72
C ASN A 31 29.30 12.79 -14.25
N PRO A 32 29.51 12.18 -13.08
CA PRO A 32 30.85 11.82 -12.62
C PRO A 32 31.40 10.64 -13.43
N TRP A 33 32.73 10.55 -13.53
CA TRP A 33 33.43 9.57 -14.37
C TRP A 33 33.08 8.10 -14.11
N TYR A 34 32.62 7.77 -12.90
CA TYR A 34 32.29 6.40 -12.48
C TYR A 34 30.86 5.97 -12.85
N VAL A 35 30.03 6.87 -13.39
CA VAL A 35 28.72 6.53 -13.94
C VAL A 35 28.80 6.60 -15.46
N PRO A 36 28.69 5.47 -16.18
CA PRO A 36 28.76 5.47 -17.63
C PRO A 36 27.56 6.25 -18.21
N SER A 37 27.85 7.26 -19.03
CA SER A 37 26.82 8.03 -19.74
C SER A 37 27.30 8.42 -21.12
N GLU A 38 26.46 8.19 -22.13
CA GLU A 38 26.74 8.54 -23.54
C GLU A 38 26.39 9.99 -23.88
N GLY A 39 25.90 10.77 -22.90
CA GLY A 39 25.53 12.16 -23.08
C GLY A 39 24.99 12.79 -21.80
N PRO A 40 24.43 14.01 -21.89
CA PRO A 40 23.86 14.69 -20.73
C PRO A 40 22.63 13.95 -20.22
N THR A 41 22.67 13.53 -18.97
CA THR A 41 21.56 12.83 -18.31
C THR A 41 21.52 13.19 -16.83
N LEU A 42 20.36 13.01 -16.20
CA LEU A 42 20.19 13.20 -14.75
C LEU A 42 19.93 11.86 -14.04
N GLN A 43 20.23 10.73 -14.71
CA GLN A 43 20.00 9.39 -14.18
C GLN A 43 20.80 9.11 -12.90
N HIS A 44 22.02 9.62 -12.77
CA HIS A 44 22.85 9.44 -11.57
C HIS A 44 22.29 10.11 -10.32
N GLN A 45 21.37 11.07 -10.47
CA GLN A 45 20.68 11.70 -9.34
C GLN A 45 19.40 10.97 -8.96
N ARG A 46 18.95 9.99 -9.75
CA ARG A 46 17.79 9.17 -9.40
C ARG A 46 18.15 8.25 -8.24
N PRO A 47 17.15 7.82 -7.44
CA PRO A 47 17.42 6.94 -6.33
C PRO A 47 18.10 5.64 -6.78
N HIS A 48 19.32 5.40 -6.28
CA HIS A 48 20.10 4.22 -6.62
C HIS A 48 19.48 2.96 -6.05
N ALA A 49 19.34 1.91 -6.87
CA ALA A 49 18.79 0.62 -6.45
C ALA A 49 19.51 0.02 -5.24
N GLU A 50 20.84 0.13 -5.16
CA GLU A 50 21.65 -0.40 -4.05
C GLU A 50 21.36 0.25 -2.69
N ARG A 51 20.87 1.50 -2.69
CA ARG A 51 20.51 2.22 -1.47
C ARG A 51 19.05 2.02 -1.08
N GLN A 52 18.25 1.52 -2.01
CA GLN A 52 16.86 1.20 -1.72
C GLN A 52 16.81 -0.07 -0.88
N LYS A 53 16.02 0.00 0.19
CA LYS A 53 15.75 -1.14 1.04
C LYS A 53 14.35 -1.62 0.72
N ASP A 54 14.21 -2.92 0.49
CA ASP A 54 12.90 -3.54 0.32
C ASP A 54 12.16 -3.51 1.66
N MET A 55 11.35 -2.47 1.84
CA MET A 55 10.52 -2.31 3.02
C MET A 55 9.23 -3.09 2.88
N ALA A 56 8.74 -3.65 3.98
CA ALA A 56 7.46 -4.33 4.01
C ALA A 56 6.30 -3.32 3.78
N THR A 57 5.28 -3.78 3.07
CA THR A 57 4.06 -3.01 2.79
C THR A 57 3.16 -2.94 4.03
N ILE A 58 2.21 -2.00 4.03
CA ILE A 58 1.28 -1.76 5.15
C ILE A 58 0.48 -3.02 5.54
N ASP A 59 0.11 -3.85 4.56
CA ASP A 59 -0.66 -5.07 4.78
C ASP A 59 0.14 -6.20 5.45
N LYS A 60 1.49 -6.09 5.46
CA LYS A 60 2.36 -7.15 5.96
C LYS A 60 2.74 -6.88 7.40
N TRP A 61 2.06 -7.57 8.33
CA TRP A 61 2.39 -7.56 9.75
C TRP A 61 2.72 -8.96 10.30
N TYR A 62 3.23 -9.00 11.53
CA TYR A 62 3.48 -10.24 12.27
C TYR A 62 2.18 -11.01 12.50
N LYS A 63 2.24 -12.34 12.38
CA LYS A 63 1.07 -13.20 12.60
C LYS A 63 0.82 -13.32 14.10
N LYS A 64 -0.31 -12.81 14.57
CA LYS A 64 -0.72 -12.92 15.97
C LYS A 64 -1.44 -14.24 16.21
N GLY A 65 -1.34 -14.77 17.43
CA GLY A 65 -1.97 -16.02 17.83
C GLY A 65 -1.13 -17.27 17.53
N THR A 66 -1.75 -18.43 17.73
CA THR A 66 -1.16 -19.74 17.48
C THR A 66 -1.77 -20.37 16.23
N THR A 67 -1.12 -21.41 15.71
CA THR A 67 -1.59 -22.16 14.55
C THR A 67 -2.93 -22.89 14.77
N GLY A 68 -3.44 -22.94 16.00
CA GLY A 68 -4.66 -23.66 16.38
C GLY A 68 -4.56 -25.18 16.31
N LYS A 69 -3.43 -25.73 15.84
CA LYS A 69 -3.19 -27.17 15.74
C LYS A 69 -2.28 -27.62 16.88
N ALA A 70 -2.85 -28.35 17.83
CA ALA A 70 -2.10 -28.99 18.90
C ALA A 70 -1.63 -30.38 18.47
N ALA A 71 -0.38 -30.72 18.81
CA ALA A 71 0.11 -32.08 18.65
C ALA A 71 -0.44 -32.97 19.78
N THR A 72 -0.69 -34.25 19.50
CA THR A 72 -1.18 -35.21 20.50
C THR A 72 -0.05 -35.84 21.32
N LYS A 73 1.20 -35.70 20.88
CA LYS A 73 2.38 -36.26 21.53
C LYS A 73 3.51 -35.23 21.57
N PHE A 74 4.30 -35.28 22.63
CA PHE A 74 5.46 -34.42 22.80
C PHE A 74 6.50 -34.69 21.70
N ARG A 75 6.97 -33.62 21.05
CA ARG A 75 8.01 -33.68 20.01
C ARG A 75 9.35 -33.25 20.59
N LYS A 76 10.43 -33.93 20.18
CA LYS A 76 11.79 -33.56 20.59
C LYS A 76 12.12 -32.15 20.08
N GLY A 77 12.63 -31.29 20.97
CA GLY A 77 12.92 -29.88 20.66
C GLY A 77 11.76 -28.91 20.93
N ALA A 78 10.58 -29.42 21.31
CA ALA A 78 9.50 -28.58 21.79
C ALA A 78 9.78 -28.04 23.20
N CYS A 79 9.06 -26.99 23.57
CA CYS A 79 9.13 -26.42 24.91
C CYS A 79 8.79 -27.48 25.98
N GLU A 80 9.68 -27.69 26.95
CA GLU A 80 9.48 -28.71 27.98
C GLU A 80 8.27 -28.47 28.88
N ASN A 81 7.79 -27.21 28.97
CA ASN A 81 6.66 -26.83 29.81
C ASN A 81 5.32 -27.13 29.12
N CYS A 82 5.06 -26.51 27.95
CA CYS A 82 3.78 -26.57 27.26
C CYS A 82 3.76 -27.51 26.04
N GLY A 83 4.90 -27.95 25.53
CA GLY A 83 4.98 -28.85 24.37
C GLY A 83 4.80 -28.20 23.00
N ALA A 84 4.64 -26.87 22.92
CA ALA A 84 4.62 -26.14 21.65
C ALA A 84 6.02 -25.96 21.06
N MET A 85 6.09 -25.85 19.74
CA MET A 85 7.29 -25.45 19.00
C MET A 85 7.29 -23.94 18.76
N GLY A 86 8.46 -23.31 18.87
CA GLY A 86 8.66 -21.88 18.59
C GLY A 86 9.42 -21.13 19.68
N HIS A 87 9.44 -21.64 20.91
CA HIS A 87 10.12 -21.03 22.05
C HIS A 87 10.71 -22.08 23.00
N ILE A 88 11.56 -21.62 23.92
CA ILE A 88 12.17 -22.45 24.98
C ILE A 88 11.39 -22.34 26.29
N LYS A 89 11.62 -23.28 27.22
CA LYS A 89 10.95 -23.30 28.55
C LYS A 89 10.98 -21.98 29.31
N ARG A 90 12.10 -21.24 29.24
CA ARG A 90 12.28 -19.96 29.94
C ARG A 90 11.35 -18.88 29.41
N ASP A 91 11.11 -18.89 28.10
CA ASP A 91 10.37 -17.85 27.38
C ASP A 91 8.95 -18.36 27.05
N CYS A 92 8.43 -19.28 27.87
CA CYS A 92 7.12 -19.91 27.68
C CYS A 92 6.00 -18.99 28.15
N PHE A 93 4.95 -18.87 27.32
CA PHE A 93 3.76 -18.06 27.60
C PHE A 93 2.79 -18.74 28.59
N GLU A 94 2.91 -20.06 28.75
CA GLU A 94 2.08 -20.84 29.66
C GLU A 94 2.62 -20.82 31.09
N ARG A 95 1.71 -20.95 32.06
CA ARG A 95 2.08 -21.04 33.49
C ARG A 95 3.14 -22.15 33.69
N PRO A 96 4.25 -21.88 34.41
CA PRO A 96 5.24 -22.91 34.72
C PRO A 96 4.61 -24.09 35.46
N ARG A 97 4.65 -25.28 34.85
CA ARG A 97 4.13 -26.52 35.42
C ARG A 97 5.20 -27.22 36.26
N LYS A 98 4.78 -27.91 37.33
CA LYS A 98 5.68 -28.73 38.18
C LYS A 98 6.24 -29.93 37.41
N LEU A 99 5.36 -30.60 36.67
CA LEU A 99 5.69 -31.63 35.69
C LEU A 99 5.25 -31.08 34.33
N GLY A 100 6.21 -30.75 33.48
CA GLY A 100 5.94 -30.18 32.15
C GLY A 100 5.52 -31.25 31.14
N ALA A 101 4.99 -30.79 30.00
CA ALA A 101 4.54 -31.63 28.89
C ALA A 101 5.61 -32.61 28.38
N ALA A 102 6.91 -32.33 28.58
CA ALA A 102 7.97 -33.27 28.24
C ALA A 102 7.90 -34.60 29.01
N LYS A 103 7.37 -34.59 30.24
CA LYS A 103 7.29 -35.78 31.10
C LYS A 103 5.90 -36.40 31.12
N THR A 104 4.85 -35.57 31.14
CA THR A 104 3.46 -36.05 31.18
C THR A 104 2.91 -36.36 29.80
N GLY A 105 3.32 -35.63 28.76
CA GLY A 105 2.75 -35.75 27.42
C GLY A 105 1.34 -35.15 27.29
N ASP A 106 0.79 -34.61 28.38
CA ASP A 106 -0.57 -34.09 28.48
C ASP A 106 -0.63 -32.57 28.28
N ASP A 107 -1.79 -32.07 27.83
CA ASP A 107 -2.10 -30.66 27.61
C ASP A 107 -1.04 -29.92 26.78
N ILE A 108 -0.80 -30.44 25.56
CA ILE A 108 0.13 -29.85 24.60
C ILE A 108 -0.49 -28.62 23.95
N ALA A 109 0.19 -27.48 24.08
CA ALA A 109 -0.24 -26.23 23.47
C ALA A 109 -0.06 -26.26 21.93
N PRO A 110 -0.91 -25.53 21.18
CA PRO A 110 -0.74 -25.36 19.74
C PRO A 110 0.57 -24.63 19.41
N ASP A 111 1.14 -24.91 18.23
CA ASP A 111 2.42 -24.33 17.81
C ASP A 111 2.32 -22.85 17.47
N ASP A 112 3.39 -22.11 17.76
CA ASP A 112 3.52 -20.70 17.40
C ASP A 112 3.74 -20.51 15.90
N HIS A 113 3.33 -19.36 15.37
CA HIS A 113 3.64 -19.01 13.99
C HIS A 113 5.12 -18.62 13.83
N VAL A 114 5.74 -19.12 12.76
CA VAL A 114 7.06 -18.62 12.33
C VAL A 114 6.89 -17.18 11.85
N GLN A 115 7.53 -16.25 12.55
CA GLN A 115 7.43 -14.84 12.25
C GLN A 115 8.35 -14.45 11.09
N PRO A 116 7.86 -13.67 10.10
CA PRO A 116 8.72 -13.14 9.04
C PRO A 116 9.67 -12.06 9.58
N ASN A 117 10.84 -11.92 8.95
CA ASN A 117 11.73 -10.79 9.24
C ASN A 117 11.29 -9.57 8.41
N LEU A 118 10.51 -8.68 9.03
CA LEU A 118 9.95 -7.50 8.38
C LEU A 118 10.89 -6.30 8.52
N LEU A 119 11.37 -5.78 7.40
CA LEU A 119 12.08 -4.50 7.35
C LEU A 119 11.06 -3.37 7.21
N LEU A 120 10.85 -2.64 8.29
CA LEU A 120 9.88 -1.54 8.35
C LEU A 120 10.60 -0.20 8.50
N GLY A 121 10.00 0.84 7.93
CA GLY A 121 10.41 2.24 8.13
C GLY A 121 10.23 2.73 9.57
N PHE A 122 10.60 3.98 9.85
CA PHE A 122 10.44 4.56 11.20
C PHE A 122 8.97 4.66 11.61
N ASP A 123 8.14 5.17 10.70
CA ASP A 123 6.71 5.39 10.89
C ASP A 123 5.97 4.05 10.99
N ALA A 124 6.17 3.17 10.00
CA ALA A 124 5.56 1.83 10.00
C ALA A 124 5.90 0.99 11.24
N LYS A 125 7.06 1.18 11.90
CA LYS A 125 7.36 0.49 13.18
C LYS A 125 6.56 1.03 14.38
N ARG A 126 6.16 2.30 14.33
CA ARG A 126 5.50 3.04 15.42
C ARG A 126 4.02 3.26 15.16
N ASP A 127 3.54 2.85 13.99
CA ASP A 127 2.13 2.93 13.68
C ASP A 127 1.33 2.15 14.73
N ARG A 128 0.44 2.87 15.40
CA ARG A 128 -0.44 2.36 16.43
C ARG A 128 -1.41 1.33 15.87
N TRP A 129 -1.74 1.43 14.59
CA TRP A 129 -2.74 0.62 13.90
C TRP A 129 -2.14 -0.56 13.14
N ASN A 130 -0.90 -0.94 13.45
CA ASN A 130 -0.27 -2.11 12.85
C ASN A 130 -1.04 -3.41 13.11
N GLY A 131 -1.40 -4.10 12.02
CA GLY A 131 -2.22 -5.32 12.06
C GLY A 131 -3.67 -5.06 12.46
N PHE A 132 -4.20 -3.88 12.11
CA PHE A 132 -5.63 -3.57 12.22
C PHE A 132 -6.44 -4.46 11.27
N ASP A 133 -7.53 -5.03 11.78
CA ASP A 133 -8.48 -5.79 10.98
C ASP A 133 -9.64 -4.86 10.57
N PRO A 134 -9.86 -4.62 9.26
CA PRO A 134 -10.96 -3.79 8.78
C PRO A 134 -12.34 -4.22 9.32
N SER A 135 -12.56 -5.51 9.58
CA SER A 135 -13.83 -5.99 10.13
C SER A 135 -14.13 -5.48 11.55
N SER A 136 -13.09 -5.13 12.31
CA SER A 136 -13.26 -4.51 13.63
C SER A 136 -13.84 -3.09 13.53
N HIS A 137 -13.59 -2.40 12.41
CA HIS A 137 -14.20 -1.10 12.12
C HIS A 137 -15.71 -1.25 11.88
N GLU A 138 -16.11 -2.27 11.11
CA GLU A 138 -17.52 -2.57 10.86
C GLU A 138 -18.27 -2.85 12.17
N GLN A 139 -17.68 -3.61 13.08
CA GLN A 139 -18.27 -3.85 14.41
C GLN A 139 -18.43 -2.56 15.22
N CYS A 140 -17.48 -1.62 15.11
CA CYS A 140 -17.59 -0.32 15.77
C CYS A 140 -18.72 0.53 15.19
N ILE A 141 -18.88 0.52 13.86
CA ILE A 141 -19.98 1.22 13.18
C ILE A 141 -21.32 0.60 13.61
N MET A 142 -21.43 -0.74 13.54
CA MET A 142 -22.66 -1.46 13.91
C MET A 142 -23.01 -1.34 15.40
N GLY A 143 -22.00 -1.25 16.27
CA GLY A 143 -22.17 -1.10 17.71
C GLY A 143 -22.56 0.31 18.16
N CYS A 144 -22.55 1.28 17.24
CA CYS A 144 -22.91 2.67 17.49
C CYS A 144 -23.99 3.10 16.48
N PRO A 145 -25.28 2.83 16.76
CA PRO A 145 -26.37 3.20 15.85
C PRO A 145 -26.54 4.72 15.67
N ASP A 146 -26.04 5.54 16.62
CA ASP A 146 -26.07 7.02 16.54
C ASP A 146 -24.86 7.61 15.78
N CYS A 147 -23.99 6.77 15.23
CA CYS A 147 -22.82 7.24 14.50
C CYS A 147 -23.24 7.73 13.10
N ILE A 148 -22.95 9.01 12.80
CA ILE A 148 -23.16 9.65 11.48
C ILE A 148 -22.58 8.78 10.34
N VAL A 149 -21.49 8.06 10.63
CA VAL A 149 -20.83 7.16 9.67
C VAL A 149 -21.74 6.01 9.24
N PHE A 150 -22.56 5.44 10.12
CA PHE A 150 -23.49 4.36 9.77
C PHE A 150 -24.57 4.86 8.81
N GLU A 151 -25.17 6.02 9.09
CA GLU A 151 -26.17 6.67 8.24
C GLU A 151 -25.60 7.00 6.85
N VAL A 152 -24.39 7.57 6.79
CA VAL A 152 -23.74 7.89 5.51
C VAL A 152 -23.45 6.62 4.69
N ILE A 153 -23.03 5.52 5.33
CA ILE A 153 -22.77 4.26 4.62
C ILE A 153 -24.07 3.67 4.07
N THR A 154 -25.13 3.60 4.88
CA THR A 154 -26.42 3.03 4.43
C THR A 154 -27.07 3.88 3.34
N GLU A 155 -27.00 5.21 3.46
CA GLU A 155 -27.46 6.12 2.41
C GLU A 155 -26.67 5.92 1.11
N PHE A 156 -25.34 5.79 1.20
CA PHE A 156 -24.50 5.55 0.04
C PHE A 156 -24.82 4.20 -0.63
N GLU A 157 -25.01 3.14 0.16
CA GLU A 157 -25.41 1.82 -0.33
C GLU A 157 -26.77 1.87 -1.05
N HIS A 158 -27.78 2.52 -0.46
CA HIS A 158 -29.08 2.71 -1.11
C HIS A 158 -28.98 3.53 -2.40
N LEU A 159 -28.14 4.57 -2.43
CA LEU A 159 -27.89 5.35 -3.64
C LEU A 159 -27.20 4.53 -4.73
N GLU A 160 -26.26 3.65 -4.37
CA GLU A 160 -25.66 2.72 -5.33
C GLU A 160 -26.65 1.69 -5.86
N GLU A 161 -27.50 1.13 -5.00
CA GLU A 161 -28.51 0.15 -5.40
C GLU A 161 -29.54 0.78 -6.34
N THR A 162 -30.01 1.99 -6.01
CA THR A 162 -30.92 2.73 -6.89
C THR A 162 -30.26 3.08 -8.22
N ARG A 163 -28.98 3.51 -8.23
CA ARG A 163 -28.21 3.71 -9.47
C ARG A 163 -28.09 2.43 -10.29
N LYS A 164 -27.77 1.30 -9.65
CA LYS A 164 -27.67 -0.02 -10.30
C LYS A 164 -29.02 -0.48 -10.86
N ALA A 165 -30.11 -0.27 -10.12
CA ALA A 165 -31.46 -0.59 -10.56
C ALA A 165 -31.88 0.27 -11.76
N ILE A 166 -31.66 1.59 -11.71
CA ILE A 166 -31.91 2.50 -12.82
C ILE A 166 -31.10 2.10 -14.06
N LYS A 167 -29.80 1.79 -13.90
CA LYS A 167 -28.94 1.32 -14.99
C LYS A 167 -29.44 0.00 -15.57
N ALA A 168 -29.88 -0.94 -14.74
CA ALA A 168 -30.44 -2.21 -15.17
C ALA A 168 -31.78 -2.04 -15.90
N GLU A 169 -32.64 -1.13 -15.45
CA GLU A 169 -33.89 -0.78 -16.13
C GLU A 169 -33.63 -0.09 -17.47
N GLN A 170 -32.65 0.81 -17.55
CA GLN A 170 -32.26 1.46 -18.81
C GLN A 170 -31.67 0.48 -19.83
N ILE A 171 -30.90 -0.53 -19.35
CA ILE A 171 -30.42 -1.63 -20.20
C ILE A 171 -31.60 -2.51 -20.67
N ARG A 172 -32.54 -2.85 -19.77
CA ARG A 172 -33.74 -3.64 -20.12
C ARG A 172 -34.68 -2.90 -21.09
N ALA A 173 -34.76 -1.57 -20.98
CA ALA A 173 -35.52 -0.71 -21.88
C ALA A 173 -34.80 -0.42 -23.21
N GLY A 174 -33.57 -0.92 -23.38
CA GLY A 174 -32.78 -0.78 -24.62
C GLY A 174 -32.22 0.61 -24.87
N LEU A 175 -32.18 1.49 -23.86
CA LEU A 175 -31.57 2.83 -23.96
C LEU A 175 -30.05 2.83 -23.74
N LEU A 176 -29.51 1.77 -23.13
CA LEU A 176 -28.08 1.60 -22.83
C LEU A 176 -27.56 0.27 -23.37
N ASP A 177 -26.49 0.32 -24.18
CA ASP A 177 -25.82 -0.84 -24.78
C ASP A 177 -24.84 -1.47 -23.76
N PRO A 178 -24.99 -2.76 -23.41
CA PRO A 178 -24.13 -3.42 -22.44
C PRO A 178 -22.65 -3.47 -22.83
N GLU A 179 -22.30 -3.34 -24.12
CA GLU A 179 -20.91 -3.43 -24.60
C GLU A 179 -20.12 -2.11 -24.45
N LYS A 180 -20.82 -0.97 -24.25
CA LYS A 180 -20.21 0.36 -24.03
C LYS A 180 -20.21 0.83 -22.57
N GLY A 181 -20.62 -0.03 -21.63
CA GLY A 181 -20.95 0.36 -20.26
C GLY A 181 -19.79 0.46 -19.26
N GLY A 182 -18.54 0.57 -19.71
CA GLY A 182 -17.35 0.55 -18.84
C GLY A 182 -16.36 1.71 -18.98
N ALA A 183 -16.61 2.69 -19.85
CA ALA A 183 -15.60 3.71 -20.20
C ALA A 183 -16.04 5.18 -20.04
N ASP A 184 -17.28 5.47 -19.63
CA ASP A 184 -17.83 6.84 -19.71
C ASP A 184 -18.07 7.50 -18.34
N ASP A 185 -17.92 6.79 -17.21
CA ASP A 185 -18.01 7.41 -15.88
C ASP A 185 -16.72 8.17 -15.50
N ASP A 186 -15.56 7.76 -16.02
CA ASP A 186 -14.28 8.47 -15.78
C ASP A 186 -14.12 9.72 -16.67
N LYS A 187 -14.91 9.81 -17.74
CA LYS A 187 -14.83 10.90 -18.73
C LYS A 187 -15.34 12.24 -18.20
N TYR A 188 -16.27 12.21 -17.24
CA TYR A 188 -16.79 13.44 -16.61
C TYR A 188 -15.93 13.92 -15.43
N ALA A 189 -14.95 13.14 -14.98
CA ALA A 189 -14.02 13.55 -13.94
C ALA A 189 -12.84 14.37 -14.49
N GLU A 190 -12.49 14.17 -15.76
CA GLU A 190 -11.39 14.88 -16.44
C GLU A 190 -11.81 16.24 -17.03
N ASP A 191 -13.09 16.44 -17.33
CA ASP A 191 -13.66 17.70 -17.86
C ASP A 191 -14.20 18.66 -16.76
N ALA A 192 -14.09 18.28 -15.48
CA ALA A 192 -14.51 19.14 -14.37
C ALA A 192 -13.40 20.14 -14.01
N ASP A 193 -13.57 21.41 -14.39
CA ASP A 193 -12.68 22.50 -14.01
C ASP A 193 -12.52 22.57 -12.47
N MET A 194 -11.27 22.47 -11.98
CA MET A 194 -10.99 22.68 -10.56
C MET A 194 -11.47 24.08 -10.15
N ALA A 195 -12.40 24.13 -9.20
CA ALA A 195 -12.93 25.38 -8.67
C ALA A 195 -11.78 26.28 -8.16
N GLY A 196 -11.53 27.38 -8.86
CA GLY A 196 -10.50 28.36 -8.52
C GLY A 196 -9.35 28.51 -9.52
N VAL A 197 -9.34 27.77 -10.63
CA VAL A 197 -8.29 27.89 -11.65
C VAL A 197 -8.86 28.52 -12.93
N SER A 198 -8.56 29.79 -13.20
CA SER A 198 -9.05 30.53 -14.37
C SER A 198 -8.11 30.37 -15.59
N VAL A 199 -7.93 29.15 -16.08
CA VAL A 199 -7.17 28.90 -17.32
C VAL A 199 -8.01 28.10 -18.30
N ASP A 200 -8.63 28.82 -19.24
CA ASP A 200 -9.26 28.27 -20.44
C ASP A 200 -8.24 27.51 -21.30
N MET A 201 -8.32 26.18 -21.30
CA MET A 201 -7.47 25.30 -22.11
C MET A 201 -7.72 25.45 -23.63
N ASP A 202 -8.90 25.94 -24.03
CA ASP A 202 -9.26 26.18 -25.44
C ASP A 202 -8.65 27.45 -26.04
N SER A 203 -8.08 28.34 -25.23
CA SER A 203 -7.51 29.61 -25.70
C SER A 203 -6.08 29.48 -26.23
N ARG A 204 -5.48 28.28 -26.19
CA ARG A 204 -4.10 28.05 -26.65
C ARG A 204 -4.04 27.95 -28.18
N THR A 205 -4.32 29.09 -28.81
CA THR A 205 -4.06 29.34 -30.22
C THR A 205 -2.62 28.95 -30.56
N ARG A 206 -2.48 27.98 -31.46
CA ARG A 206 -1.22 27.61 -32.12
C ARG A 206 -0.75 28.83 -32.92
N ILE A 207 0.18 29.60 -32.38
CA ILE A 207 0.93 30.58 -33.15
C ILE A 207 1.91 29.78 -34.00
N THR A 208 1.64 29.76 -35.30
CA THR A 208 2.58 29.36 -36.36
C THR A 208 3.73 30.36 -36.46
#